data_AF-A0A7R8CZU6-F1
#
_entry.id   AF-A0A7R8CZU6-F1
#
_cell.length_a   1.000
_cell.length_b   1.000
_cell.length_c   1.000
_cell.angle_alpha   90.00
_cell.angle_beta   90.00
_cell.angle_gamma   90.00
#
_symmetry.space_group_name_H-M   'P 1'
#
loop_
_entity.id
_entity.type
_entity.pdbx_description
1 polymer ?
#
loop_
_entity_poly.entity_id
_entity_poly.type
_entity_poly.pdbx_seq_one_letter_code
_entity_poly.pdbx_strand_id
1 'polypeptide(L)'
;MSWVDTMTMGGISSLQKLHAYAWGHRDKRVDNWALMWSIYPTLFIILCYLILIKIIGPYFMKNRKPFWLFYYGISLGWATHYNWVCQPVEKDATPNSLPMQMAEMEKKNNQVSFLHVFHHSSMPLFSWILLRWAPGGHETFGGVINALVHVFMYSYYFLSSLGPSIAPYLWWKNSVILLGIVDCGFPWQISLMSLSIIIPFIGLFSNFFVVEYSKRKNAYLKKNNDPNSNYLVDIKKSS
;
A
#
# COMPACT_ATOMS: atom_id res chain seq x y z
N MET A 1 -25.60 22.86 -35.19
CA MET A 1 -25.31 22.36 -33.83
C MET A 1 -25.67 20.88 -33.84
N SER A 2 -24.69 19.99 -33.62
CA SER A 2 -24.90 18.54 -33.75
C SER A 2 -25.66 17.97 -32.54
N TRP A 3 -26.27 16.80 -32.68
CA TRP A 3 -26.93 16.10 -31.56
C TRP A 3 -25.96 15.77 -30.41
N VAL A 4 -24.68 15.61 -30.73
CA VAL A 4 -23.59 15.44 -29.75
C VAL A 4 -23.39 16.72 -28.96
N ASP A 5 -23.46 17.90 -29.60
CA ASP A 5 -23.35 19.20 -28.93
C ASP A 5 -24.54 19.45 -27.98
N THR A 6 -25.74 19.04 -28.37
CA THR A 6 -26.94 19.17 -27.52
C THR A 6 -26.91 18.23 -26.31
N MET A 7 -26.46 16.99 -26.49
CA MET A 7 -26.30 16.04 -25.37
C MET A 7 -25.17 16.44 -24.42
N THR A 8 -24.04 16.90 -24.96
CA THR A 8 -22.90 17.37 -24.14
C THR A 8 -23.26 18.65 -23.39
N MET A 9 -23.87 19.64 -24.03
CA MET A 9 -24.31 20.88 -23.37
C MET A 9 -25.43 20.63 -22.34
N GLY A 10 -26.38 19.74 -22.64
CA GLY A 10 -27.40 19.30 -21.69
C GLY A 10 -26.81 18.59 -20.47
N GLY A 11 -25.82 17.71 -20.68
CA GLY A 11 -25.07 17.04 -19.61
C GLY A 11 -24.24 18.00 -18.76
N ILE A 12 -23.53 18.95 -19.38
CA ILE A 12 -22.76 19.99 -18.70
C ILE A 12 -23.68 20.85 -17.82
N SER A 13 -24.85 21.26 -18.34
CA SER A 13 -25.80 22.07 -17.57
C SER A 13 -26.37 21.32 -16.36
N SER A 14 -26.57 20.00 -16.49
CA SER A 14 -27.06 19.14 -15.40
C SER A 14 -25.99 18.92 -14.33
N LEU A 15 -24.74 18.70 -14.73
CA LEU A 15 -23.60 18.59 -13.82
C LEU A 15 -23.33 19.90 -13.08
N GLN A 16 -23.44 21.05 -13.76
CA GLN A 16 -23.31 22.36 -13.13
C GLN A 16 -24.39 22.60 -12.08
N LYS A 17 -25.63 22.20 -12.34
CA LYS A 17 -26.73 22.28 -11.37
C LYS A 17 -26.51 21.37 -10.17
N LEU A 18 -26.09 20.12 -10.41
CA LEU A 18 -25.77 19.18 -9.33
C LEU A 18 -24.60 19.68 -8.48
N HIS A 19 -23.55 20.20 -9.13
CA HIS A 19 -22.42 20.79 -8.44
C HIS A 19 -22.84 22.00 -7.60
N ALA A 20 -23.63 22.92 -8.16
CA ALA A 20 -24.13 24.09 -7.42
C ALA A 20 -24.99 23.67 -6.22
N TYR A 21 -25.85 22.66 -6.40
CA TYR A 21 -26.67 22.09 -5.33
C TYR A 21 -25.81 21.47 -4.23
N ALA A 22 -24.88 20.58 -4.58
CA ALA A 22 -23.99 19.91 -3.63
C ALA A 22 -23.09 20.92 -2.90
N TRP A 23 -22.52 21.88 -3.65
CA TRP A 23 -21.68 22.94 -3.10
C TRP A 23 -22.46 23.89 -2.19
N GLY A 24 -23.75 24.08 -2.44
CA GLY A 24 -24.65 24.85 -1.56
C GLY A 24 -24.94 24.17 -0.23
N HIS A 25 -24.93 22.83 -0.19
CA HIS A 25 -25.18 22.01 1.01
C HIS A 25 -23.90 21.60 1.74
N ARG A 26 -22.75 22.18 1.40
CA ARG A 26 -21.49 21.89 2.06
C ARG A 26 -21.43 22.49 3.47
N ASP A 27 -20.62 21.89 4.33
CA ASP A 27 -20.34 22.45 5.64
C ASP A 27 -19.40 23.66 5.52
N LYS A 28 -19.88 24.84 5.92
CA LYS A 28 -19.11 26.09 5.84
C LYS A 28 -17.98 26.18 6.88
N ARG A 29 -18.00 25.36 7.94
CA ARG A 29 -17.00 25.41 9.02
C ARG A 29 -15.60 25.01 8.52
N VAL A 30 -15.53 24.22 7.45
CA VAL A 30 -14.27 23.73 6.87
C VAL A 30 -13.77 24.58 5.70
N ASP A 31 -14.48 25.65 5.29
CA ASP A 31 -14.13 26.44 4.10
C ASP A 31 -12.74 27.11 4.19
N ASN A 32 -12.29 27.46 5.40
CA ASN A 32 -10.99 28.10 5.64
C ASN A 32 -9.86 27.09 5.93
N TRP A 33 -10.14 25.78 5.93
CA TRP A 33 -9.13 24.77 6.21
C TRP A 33 -8.22 24.56 5.01
N ALA A 34 -6.96 24.21 5.27
CA ALA A 34 -5.99 23.92 4.21
C ALA A 34 -6.52 22.81 3.27
N LEU A 35 -6.37 23.01 1.96
CA LEU A 35 -6.85 22.11 0.89
C LEU A 35 -8.38 21.96 0.81
N MET A 36 -9.14 22.64 1.68
CA MET A 36 -10.61 22.64 1.71
C MET A 36 -11.21 23.91 1.08
N TRP A 37 -10.49 24.59 0.20
CA TRP A 37 -11.09 25.68 -0.59
C TRP A 37 -11.67 25.18 -1.92
N SER A 38 -11.15 24.07 -2.45
CA SER A 38 -11.65 23.41 -3.68
C SER A 38 -11.21 21.95 -3.73
N ILE A 39 -11.80 21.18 -4.64
CA ILE A 39 -11.42 19.79 -4.92
C ILE A 39 -10.16 19.69 -5.80
N TYR A 40 -9.87 20.72 -6.60
CA TYR A 40 -8.75 20.72 -7.55
C TYR A 40 -7.37 20.51 -6.91
N PRO A 41 -7.04 21.09 -5.73
CA PRO A 41 -5.77 20.81 -5.06
C PRO A 41 -5.58 19.34 -4.73
N THR A 42 -6.63 18.68 -4.23
CA THR A 42 -6.62 17.26 -3.91
C THR A 42 -6.40 16.42 -5.16
N LEU A 43 -7.10 16.74 -6.26
CA LEU A 43 -6.91 16.06 -7.55
C LEU A 43 -5.49 16.25 -8.11
N PHE A 44 -4.93 17.45 -7.95
CA PHE A 44 -3.55 17.73 -8.35
C PHE A 44 -2.55 16.90 -7.54
N ILE A 45 -2.71 16.80 -6.22
CA ILE A 45 -1.86 15.96 -5.36
C ILE A 45 -1.94 14.49 -5.77
N ILE A 46 -3.15 13.97 -6.02
CA ILE A 46 -3.34 12.58 -6.46
C ILE A 46 -2.66 12.35 -7.82
N LEU A 47 -2.80 13.29 -8.77
CA LEU A 47 -2.14 13.20 -10.07
C LEU A 47 -0.62 13.20 -9.93
N CYS A 48 -0.06 14.12 -9.14
CA CYS A 48 1.38 14.16 -8.85
C CYS A 48 1.86 12.85 -8.21
N TYR A 49 1.11 12.32 -7.24
CA TYR A 49 1.39 11.03 -6.61
C TYR A 49 1.44 9.89 -7.65
N LEU A 50 0.44 9.81 -8.53
CA LEU A 50 0.39 8.77 -9.57
C LEU A 50 1.55 8.89 -10.55
N ILE A 51 1.89 10.12 -11.00
CA ILE A 51 3.06 10.37 -11.86
C ILE A 51 4.34 9.95 -11.15
N LEU A 52 4.49 10.30 -9.86
CA LEU A 52 5.67 9.96 -9.09
C LEU A 52 5.84 8.44 -8.98
N ILE A 53 4.79 7.70 -8.63
CA ILE A 53 4.89 6.26 -8.38
C ILE A 53 4.91 5.43 -9.67
N LYS A 54 4.18 5.84 -10.72
CA LYS A 54 4.05 5.05 -11.95
C LYS A 54 5.07 5.42 -13.03
N ILE A 55 5.55 6.66 -13.04
CA ILE A 55 6.42 7.17 -14.10
C ILE A 55 7.80 7.47 -13.52
N ILE A 56 7.91 8.43 -12.60
CA ILE A 56 9.20 8.96 -12.13
C ILE A 56 9.98 7.90 -11.35
N GLY A 57 9.33 7.20 -10.41
CA GLY A 57 9.95 6.18 -9.57
C GLY A 57 10.58 5.06 -10.41
N PRO A 58 9.81 4.35 -11.27
CA PRO A 58 10.35 3.32 -12.15
C PRO A 58 11.40 3.85 -13.14
N TYR A 59 11.21 5.04 -13.70
CA TYR A 59 12.19 5.67 -14.60
C TYR A 59 13.52 5.94 -13.88
N PHE A 60 13.48 6.50 -12.67
CA PHE A 60 14.66 6.79 -11.86
C PHE A 60 15.35 5.52 -11.35
N MET A 61 14.57 4.47 -11.04
CA MET A 61 15.08 3.19 -10.56
C MET A 61 15.52 2.23 -11.68
N LYS A 62 15.27 2.53 -12.95
CA LYS A 62 15.61 1.67 -14.09
C LYS A 62 17.10 1.29 -14.14
N ASN A 63 17.96 2.21 -13.73
CA ASN A 63 19.42 2.06 -13.78
C ASN A 63 20.09 2.21 -12.40
N ARG A 64 19.33 2.08 -11.31
CA ARG A 64 19.85 2.25 -9.94
C ARG A 64 19.52 1.04 -9.09
N LYS A 65 20.50 0.55 -8.35
CA LYS A 65 20.28 -0.44 -7.30
C LYS A 65 19.45 0.19 -6.16
N PRO A 66 18.55 -0.56 -5.52
CA PRO A 66 17.68 -0.02 -4.47
C PRO A 66 18.51 0.62 -3.36
N PHE A 67 18.10 1.79 -2.84
CA PHE A 67 18.85 2.59 -1.85
C PHE A 67 19.31 1.79 -0.60
N TRP A 68 18.63 0.69 -0.27
CA TRP A 68 18.99 -0.27 0.78
C TRP A 68 20.31 -1.02 0.57
N LEU A 69 20.81 -1.06 -0.66
CA LEU A 69 22.13 -1.62 -0.97
C LEU A 69 23.25 -0.79 -0.32
N PHE A 70 23.03 0.50 -0.11
CA PHE A 70 24.01 1.40 0.48
C PHE A 70 24.13 1.18 2.00
N TYR A 71 22.99 1.08 2.71
CA TYR A 71 22.96 0.79 4.15
C TYR A 71 23.56 -0.59 4.46
N TYR A 72 23.13 -1.64 3.75
CA TYR A 72 23.66 -3.00 3.93
C TYR A 72 25.10 -3.15 3.43
N GLY A 73 25.49 -2.48 2.34
CA GLY A 73 26.87 -2.51 1.85
C GLY A 73 27.87 -1.82 2.78
N ILE A 74 27.46 -0.76 3.48
CA ILE A 74 28.27 -0.13 4.51
C ILE A 74 28.26 -0.97 5.79
N SER A 75 27.09 -1.33 6.32
CA SER A 75 26.98 -1.99 7.63
C SER A 75 27.47 -3.45 7.66
N LEU A 76 27.28 -4.24 6.59
CA LEU A 76 27.75 -5.63 6.49
C LEU A 76 29.08 -5.78 5.74
N GLY A 77 29.58 -4.71 5.12
CA GLY A 77 30.83 -4.71 4.36
C GLY A 77 31.89 -3.85 5.04
N TRP A 78 31.99 -2.59 4.60
CA TRP A 78 33.08 -1.66 4.95
C TRP A 78 33.16 -1.27 6.43
N ALA A 79 32.02 -1.19 7.13
CA ALA A 79 32.01 -0.78 8.54
C ALA A 79 32.33 -1.93 9.52
N THR A 80 32.28 -3.19 9.09
CA THR A 80 32.40 -4.35 9.99
C THR A 80 33.37 -5.42 9.50
N HIS A 81 33.25 -5.89 8.25
CA HIS A 81 33.92 -7.11 7.78
C HIS A 81 35.01 -6.91 6.71
N TYR A 82 35.04 -5.78 5.99
CA TYR A 82 35.97 -5.57 4.87
C TYR A 82 37.25 -4.88 5.31
N ASN A 83 38.39 -5.34 4.79
CA ASN A 83 39.66 -4.69 5.02
C ASN A 83 39.78 -3.42 4.15
N TRP A 84 40.04 -2.28 4.81
CA TRP A 84 40.19 -0.97 4.16
C TRP A 84 41.37 -0.88 3.19
N VAL A 85 42.31 -1.83 3.25
CA VAL A 85 43.52 -1.85 2.40
C VAL A 85 43.29 -2.66 1.12
N CYS A 86 42.77 -3.87 1.24
CA CYS A 86 42.47 -4.73 0.09
C CYS A 86 41.47 -5.82 0.49
N GLN A 87 40.30 -5.84 -0.15
CA GLN A 87 39.30 -6.89 0.00
C GLN A 87 39.23 -7.73 -1.29
N PRO A 88 39.49 -9.05 -1.24
CA PRO A 88 39.37 -9.91 -2.41
C PRO A 88 37.89 -10.08 -2.83
N VAL A 89 37.66 -10.26 -4.14
CA VAL A 89 36.32 -10.47 -4.70
C VAL A 89 35.86 -11.91 -4.43
N GLU A 90 34.88 -12.07 -3.54
CA GLU A 90 34.15 -13.34 -3.37
C GLU A 90 33.37 -13.67 -4.66
N LYS A 91 33.58 -14.89 -5.17
CA LYS A 91 32.92 -15.41 -6.39
C LYS A 91 31.98 -16.57 -6.09
N ASP A 92 31.86 -16.96 -4.83
CA ASP A 92 31.05 -18.07 -4.38
C ASP A 92 29.56 -17.69 -4.39
N ALA A 93 28.80 -18.43 -5.20
CA ALA A 93 27.36 -18.31 -5.29
C ALA A 93 26.67 -19.13 -4.18
N THR A 94 27.11 -18.97 -2.93
CA THR A 94 26.41 -19.58 -1.79
C THR A 94 25.19 -18.73 -1.40
N PRO A 95 24.05 -19.32 -0.99
CA PRO A 95 22.83 -18.56 -0.66
C PRO A 95 23.02 -17.49 0.42
N ASN A 96 24.05 -17.66 1.26
CA ASN A 96 24.36 -16.78 2.37
C ASN A 96 25.48 -15.78 2.04
N SER A 97 26.09 -15.82 0.85
CA SER A 97 27.13 -14.86 0.50
C SER A 97 26.52 -13.47 0.32
N LEU A 98 27.29 -12.44 0.70
CA LEU A 98 26.88 -11.04 0.59
C LEU A 98 26.35 -10.69 -0.83
N PRO A 99 27.00 -11.15 -1.93
CA PRO A 99 26.51 -10.93 -3.29
C PRO A 99 25.14 -11.57 -3.56
N MET A 100 24.91 -12.79 -3.05
CA MET A 100 23.61 -13.46 -3.22
C MET A 100 22.52 -12.78 -2.39
N GLN A 101 22.83 -12.36 -1.16
CA GLN A 101 21.90 -11.58 -0.32
C GLN A 101 21.54 -10.25 -0.98
N MET A 102 22.52 -9.56 -1.59
CA MET A 102 22.28 -8.35 -2.38
C MET A 102 21.41 -8.62 -3.62
N ALA A 103 21.65 -9.72 -4.34
CA ALA A 103 20.84 -10.11 -5.51
C ALA A 103 19.39 -10.50 -5.13
N GLU A 104 19.19 -11.11 -3.97
CA GLU A 104 17.86 -11.41 -3.40
C GLU A 104 17.10 -10.11 -3.09
N MET A 105 17.78 -9.10 -2.56
CA MET A 105 17.18 -7.78 -2.31
C MET A 105 16.80 -7.04 -3.60
N GLU A 106 17.60 -7.17 -4.67
CA GLU A 106 17.28 -6.62 -5.99
C GLU A 106 15.99 -7.23 -6.59
N LYS A 107 15.63 -8.47 -6.23
CA LYS A 107 14.38 -9.12 -6.67
C LYS A 107 13.11 -8.59 -5.98
N LYS A 108 13.21 -7.80 -4.91
CA LYS A 108 12.06 -7.43 -4.06
C LYS A 108 11.32 -6.15 -4.47
N ASN A 109 11.51 -5.66 -5.70
CA ASN A 109 10.91 -4.42 -6.23
C ASN A 109 9.38 -4.44 -6.47
N ASN A 110 8.67 -5.48 -6.03
CA ASN A 110 7.23 -5.64 -6.29
C ASN A 110 6.33 -5.17 -5.13
N GLN A 111 6.82 -4.30 -4.25
CA GLN A 111 6.07 -3.82 -3.08
C GLN A 111 4.90 -2.89 -3.46
N VAL A 112 4.94 -2.24 -4.62
CA VAL A 112 3.88 -1.35 -5.10
C VAL A 112 2.83 -2.14 -5.89
N SER A 113 1.84 -2.69 -5.18
CA SER A 113 0.72 -3.42 -5.78
C SER A 113 -0.37 -2.48 -6.32
N PHE A 114 -1.24 -3.01 -7.21
CA PHE A 114 -2.43 -2.29 -7.66
C PHE A 114 -3.33 -1.88 -6.48
N LEU A 115 -3.52 -2.80 -5.51
CA LEU A 115 -4.28 -2.55 -4.29
C LEU A 115 -3.73 -1.34 -3.51
N HIS A 116 -2.42 -1.26 -3.34
CA HIS A 116 -1.77 -0.14 -2.64
C HIS A 116 -2.00 1.18 -3.37
N VAL A 117 -1.78 1.22 -4.69
CA VAL A 117 -1.95 2.45 -5.48
C VAL A 117 -3.40 2.91 -5.46
N PHE A 118 -4.35 2.00 -5.71
CA PHE A 118 -5.79 2.29 -5.69
C PHE A 118 -6.23 2.81 -4.32
N HIS A 119 -5.74 2.21 -3.24
CA HIS A 119 -6.04 2.65 -1.88
C HIS A 119 -5.58 4.07 -1.61
N HIS A 120 -4.29 4.33 -1.81
CA HIS A 120 -3.70 5.62 -1.48
C HIS A 120 -4.10 6.74 -2.45
N SER A 121 -4.59 6.42 -3.65
CA SER A 121 -5.18 7.42 -4.56
C SER A 121 -6.64 7.75 -4.24
N SER A 122 -7.44 6.77 -3.81
CA SER A 122 -8.87 6.95 -3.57
C SER A 122 -9.17 7.53 -2.18
N MET A 123 -8.42 7.16 -1.15
CA MET A 123 -8.65 7.59 0.23
C MET A 123 -8.60 9.12 0.43
N PRO A 124 -7.64 9.88 -0.12
CA PRO A 124 -7.61 11.34 0.04
C PRO A 124 -8.82 12.04 -0.61
N LEU A 125 -9.29 11.52 -1.75
CA LEU A 125 -10.47 12.04 -2.44
C LEU A 125 -11.72 11.79 -1.61
N PHE A 126 -11.86 10.58 -1.07
CA PHE A 126 -12.96 10.21 -0.20
C PHE A 126 -12.98 11.04 1.09
N SER A 127 -11.84 11.16 1.77
CA SER A 127 -11.72 11.99 2.98
C SER A 127 -12.04 13.45 2.73
N TRP A 128 -11.68 14.00 1.55
CA TRP A 128 -12.04 15.37 1.18
C TRP A 128 -13.57 15.54 1.05
N ILE A 129 -14.25 14.60 0.40
CA ILE A 129 -15.72 14.63 0.27
C ILE A 129 -16.36 14.45 1.65
N LEU A 130 -15.93 13.47 2.43
CA LEU A 130 -16.47 13.22 3.76
C LEU A 130 -16.36 14.46 4.65
N LEU A 131 -15.17 15.05 4.75
CA LEU A 131 -14.95 16.24 5.57
C LEU A 131 -15.77 17.46 5.10
N ARG A 132 -16.07 17.53 3.80
CA ARG A 132 -16.83 18.63 3.21
C ARG A 132 -18.32 18.59 3.56
N TRP A 133 -18.93 17.41 3.60
CA TRP A 133 -20.39 17.26 3.77
C TRP A 133 -20.79 16.66 5.12
N ALA A 134 -19.88 15.96 5.80
CA ALA A 134 -20.09 15.40 7.14
C ALA A 134 -18.76 15.40 7.94
N PRO A 135 -18.29 16.57 8.40
CA PRO A 135 -17.15 16.63 9.32
C PRO A 135 -17.59 16.16 10.72
N GLY A 136 -17.76 14.85 10.89
CA GLY A 136 -18.18 14.22 12.15
C GLY A 136 -19.11 13.02 11.97
N GLY A 137 -19.63 12.50 13.09
CA GLY A 137 -20.60 11.41 13.10
C GLY A 137 -20.00 10.00 13.13
N HIS A 138 -20.85 8.99 12.96
CA HIS A 138 -20.49 7.56 13.07
C HIS A 138 -19.32 7.18 12.15
N GLU A 139 -19.19 7.82 10.99
CA GLU A 139 -18.13 7.52 10.04
C GLU A 139 -16.71 7.84 10.56
N THR A 140 -16.58 8.78 11.50
CA THR A 140 -15.29 9.05 12.18
C THR A 140 -14.82 7.86 13.04
N PHE A 141 -15.72 7.00 13.50
CA PHE A 141 -15.38 5.76 14.21
C PHE A 141 -14.62 4.78 13.30
N GLY A 142 -15.00 4.72 12.01
CA GLY A 142 -14.25 3.98 11.00
C GLY A 142 -12.82 4.49 10.86
N GLY A 143 -12.62 5.82 10.92
CA GLY A 143 -11.30 6.45 10.96
C GLY A 143 -10.46 6.06 12.20
N VAL A 144 -11.08 5.96 13.38
CA VAL A 144 -10.40 5.53 14.62
C VAL A 144 -9.92 4.08 14.51
N ILE A 145 -10.78 3.17 14.05
CA ILE A 145 -10.41 1.77 13.85
C ILE A 145 -9.33 1.64 12.78
N ASN A 146 -9.45 2.39 11.68
CA ASN A 146 -8.42 2.44 10.65
C ASN A 146 -7.07 2.91 11.22
N ALA A 147 -7.06 3.96 12.04
CA ALA A 147 -5.85 4.43 12.70
C ALA A 147 -5.22 3.35 13.60
N LEU A 148 -6.03 2.61 14.37
CA LEU A 148 -5.56 1.48 15.17
C LEU A 148 -4.95 0.38 14.31
N VAL A 149 -5.61 -0.02 13.21
CA VAL A 149 -5.06 -1.00 12.25
C VAL A 149 -3.72 -0.52 11.69
N HIS A 150 -3.63 0.77 11.33
CA HIS A 150 -2.41 1.35 10.80
C HIS A 150 -1.29 1.37 11.84
N VAL A 151 -1.56 1.62 13.13
CA VAL A 151 -0.56 1.48 14.19
C VAL A 151 0.02 0.07 14.19
N PHE A 152 -0.81 -0.96 14.15
CA PHE A 152 -0.33 -2.36 14.10
C PHE A 152 0.40 -2.69 12.80
N MET A 153 -0.14 -2.27 11.65
CA MET A 153 0.43 -2.56 10.33
C MET A 153 1.78 -1.86 10.11
N TYR A 154 1.91 -0.58 10.47
CA TYR A 154 3.17 0.13 10.35
C TYR A 154 4.19 -0.33 11.37
N SER A 155 3.77 -0.70 12.58
CA SER A 155 4.66 -1.37 13.56
C SER A 155 5.20 -2.68 13.00
N TYR A 156 4.35 -3.48 12.35
CA TYR A 156 4.77 -4.70 11.66
C TYR A 156 5.78 -4.40 10.53
N TYR A 157 5.55 -3.40 9.68
CA TYR A 157 6.49 -3.04 8.62
C TYR A 157 7.81 -2.50 9.15
N PHE A 158 7.76 -1.70 10.21
CA PHE A 158 8.95 -1.22 10.90
C PHE A 158 9.78 -2.39 11.44
N LEU A 159 9.17 -3.32 12.18
CA LEU A 159 9.84 -4.51 12.71
C LEU A 159 10.37 -5.42 11.59
N SER A 160 9.64 -5.53 10.48
CA SER A 160 10.09 -6.27 9.29
C SER A 160 11.30 -5.62 8.60
N SER A 161 11.53 -4.32 8.80
CA SER A 161 12.68 -3.60 8.25
C SER A 161 13.97 -3.76 9.07
N LEU A 162 13.88 -4.25 10.31
CA LEU A 162 15.03 -4.45 11.21
C LEU A 162 15.87 -5.70 10.87
N GLY A 163 15.52 -6.41 9.80
CA GLY A 163 16.33 -7.47 9.21
C GLY A 163 15.82 -8.91 9.45
N PRO A 164 16.53 -9.92 8.93
CA PRO A 164 16.11 -11.31 8.94
C PRO A 164 15.97 -11.91 10.34
N SER A 165 16.70 -11.37 11.33
CA SER A 165 16.70 -11.84 12.71
C SER A 165 15.37 -11.60 13.44
N ILE A 166 14.57 -10.61 13.02
CA ILE A 166 13.26 -10.29 13.62
C ILE A 166 12.12 -11.02 12.89
N ALA A 167 12.33 -11.41 11.63
CA ALA A 167 11.36 -12.14 10.81
C ALA A 167 10.74 -13.40 11.47
N PRO A 168 11.45 -14.25 12.23
CA PRO A 168 10.85 -15.41 12.87
C PRO A 168 9.89 -15.07 14.02
N TYR A 169 9.99 -13.87 14.61
CA TYR A 169 9.13 -13.46 15.73
C TYR A 169 7.81 -12.81 15.29
N LEU A 170 7.59 -12.60 13.99
CA LEU A 170 6.41 -11.95 13.41
C LEU A 170 5.27 -12.95 13.11
N TRP A 171 4.80 -13.67 14.13
CA TRP A 171 3.83 -14.76 13.98
C TRP A 171 2.37 -14.29 13.81
N TRP A 172 2.01 -13.07 14.26
CA TRP A 172 0.63 -12.55 14.28
C TRP A 172 0.17 -11.83 12.99
N LYS A 173 0.70 -12.20 11.82
CA LYS A 173 0.45 -11.54 10.52
C LYS A 173 -1.01 -11.50 10.02
N ASN A 174 -1.97 -12.04 10.78
CA ASN A 174 -3.38 -12.13 10.40
C ASN A 174 -4.20 -11.18 11.27
N SER A 175 -4.43 -9.96 10.78
CA SER A 175 -5.42 -9.06 11.38
C SER A 175 -6.40 -8.65 10.30
N VAL A 176 -7.67 -9.02 10.47
CA VAL A 176 -8.81 -8.56 9.68
C VAL A 176 -9.77 -7.89 10.67
N ILE A 177 -10.24 -6.69 10.36
CA ILE A 177 -11.27 -6.00 11.13
C ILE A 177 -12.51 -5.82 10.26
N LEU A 178 -13.65 -6.28 10.78
CA LEU A 178 -14.98 -6.07 10.22
C LEU A 178 -15.69 -5.04 11.10
N LEU A 179 -16.29 -4.00 10.51
CA LEU A 179 -17.10 -3.02 11.23
C LEU A 179 -18.58 -3.16 10.85
N GLY A 180 -19.43 -3.23 11.87
CA GLY A 180 -20.88 -3.34 11.77
C GLY A 180 -21.58 -1.98 11.65
N ILE A 181 -22.76 -2.00 11.03
CA ILE A 181 -23.64 -0.84 10.83
C ILE A 181 -24.46 -0.64 12.11
N VAL A 182 -24.39 0.54 12.72
CA VAL A 182 -25.25 0.95 13.83
C VAL A 182 -26.30 1.92 13.31
N ASP A 183 -27.58 1.63 13.56
CA ASP A 183 -28.72 2.50 13.25
C ASP A 183 -28.64 3.79 14.06
N CYS A 184 -27.99 4.78 13.49
CA CYS A 184 -28.08 6.19 13.89
C CYS A 184 -28.47 6.95 12.63
N GLY A 185 -29.33 7.97 12.74
CA GLY A 185 -29.95 8.74 11.62
C GLY A 185 -28.97 9.51 10.73
N PHE A 186 -27.97 8.81 10.20
CA PHE A 186 -26.91 9.25 9.34
C PHE A 186 -27.43 9.34 7.89
N PRO A 187 -27.04 10.35 7.11
CA PRO A 187 -27.49 10.50 5.73
C PRO A 187 -27.13 9.26 4.90
N TRP A 188 -28.15 8.57 4.41
CA TRP A 188 -28.02 7.31 3.67
C TRP A 188 -27.18 7.45 2.40
N GLN A 189 -27.12 8.64 1.80
CA GLN A 189 -26.32 8.93 0.62
C GLN A 189 -24.82 8.84 0.91
N ILE A 190 -24.38 9.30 2.08
CA ILE A 190 -22.98 9.19 2.50
C ILE A 190 -22.68 7.72 2.80
N SER A 191 -23.57 7.02 3.51
CA SER A 191 -23.45 5.57 3.76
C SER A 191 -23.33 4.75 2.46
N LEU A 192 -24.13 5.05 1.43
CA LEU A 192 -24.07 4.40 0.13
C LEU A 192 -22.75 4.68 -0.61
N MET A 193 -22.25 5.92 -0.54
CA MET A 193 -20.95 6.30 -1.10
C MET A 193 -19.82 5.53 -0.40
N SER A 194 -19.85 5.40 0.92
CA SER A 194 -18.87 4.65 1.70
C SER A 194 -18.90 3.16 1.36
N LEU A 195 -20.08 2.56 1.20
CA LEU A 195 -20.23 1.17 0.75
C LEU A 195 -19.68 0.93 -0.66
N SER A 196 -19.87 1.88 -1.58
CA SER A 196 -19.35 1.79 -2.95
C SER A 196 -17.81 1.70 -3.00
N ILE A 197 -17.14 2.20 -1.97
CA ILE A 197 -15.69 2.12 -1.82
C ILE A 197 -15.31 0.84 -1.06
N ILE A 198 -15.97 0.54 0.07
CA ILE A 198 -15.67 -0.63 0.90
C ILE A 198 -15.78 -1.95 0.12
N ILE A 199 -16.75 -2.10 -0.79
CA ILE A 199 -16.97 -3.34 -1.56
C ILE A 199 -15.75 -3.69 -2.45
N PRO A 200 -15.27 -2.80 -3.35
CA PRO A 200 -14.02 -3.01 -4.07
C PRO A 200 -12.83 -3.30 -3.15
N PHE A 201 -12.75 -2.64 -1.99
CA PHE A 201 -11.69 -2.86 -1.02
C PHE A 201 -11.67 -4.27 -0.46
N ILE A 202 -12.82 -4.77 0.00
CA ILE A 202 -12.96 -6.15 0.49
C ILE A 202 -12.61 -7.14 -0.61
N GLY A 203 -13.05 -6.90 -1.86
CA GLY A 203 -12.73 -7.75 -3.00
C GLY A 203 -11.22 -7.80 -3.30
N LEU A 204 -10.57 -6.65 -3.37
CA LEU A 204 -9.13 -6.55 -3.67
C LEU A 204 -8.26 -7.11 -2.54
N PHE A 205 -8.61 -6.85 -1.27
CA PHE A 205 -7.93 -7.44 -0.12
C PHE A 205 -8.11 -8.96 -0.08
N SER A 206 -9.33 -9.46 -0.25
CA SER A 206 -9.61 -10.90 -0.30
C SER A 206 -8.80 -11.59 -1.39
N ASN A 207 -8.78 -11.02 -2.59
CA ASN A 207 -7.97 -11.53 -3.70
C ASN A 207 -6.47 -11.54 -3.35
N PHE A 208 -5.96 -10.45 -2.76
CA PHE A 208 -4.57 -10.37 -2.30
C PHE A 208 -4.24 -11.46 -1.27
N PHE A 209 -5.09 -11.64 -0.26
CA PHE A 209 -4.92 -12.66 0.78
C PHE A 209 -4.94 -14.07 0.18
N VAL A 210 -5.90 -14.39 -0.70
CA VAL A 210 -5.99 -15.70 -1.35
C VAL A 210 -4.76 -15.99 -2.19
N VAL A 211 -4.33 -15.03 -3.02
CA VAL A 211 -3.16 -15.18 -3.89
C VAL A 211 -1.88 -15.37 -3.07
N GLU A 212 -1.65 -14.53 -2.07
CA GLU A 212 -0.43 -14.59 -1.25
C GLU A 212 -0.40 -15.85 -0.38
N TYR A 213 -1.54 -16.23 0.21
CA TYR A 213 -1.63 -17.45 1.00
C TYR A 213 -1.46 -18.71 0.13
N SER A 214 -2.05 -18.73 -1.07
CA SER A 214 -1.91 -19.83 -2.04
C SER A 214 -0.46 -19.99 -2.50
N LYS A 215 0.23 -18.88 -2.82
CA LYS A 215 1.67 -18.91 -3.16
C LYS A 215 2.52 -19.51 -2.05
N ARG A 216 2.26 -19.13 -0.79
CA ARG A 216 2.98 -19.67 0.37
C ARG A 216 2.71 -21.15 0.58
N LYS A 217 1.44 -21.58 0.45
CA LYS A 217 1.07 -23.00 0.52
C LYS A 217 1.79 -23.81 -0.57
N ASN A 218 1.82 -23.31 -1.81
CA ASN A 218 2.51 -23.99 -2.91
C ASN A 218 4.03 -24.04 -2.72
N ALA A 219 4.63 -22.97 -2.17
CA ALA A 219 6.06 -22.96 -1.81
C ALA A 219 6.39 -23.99 -0.71
N TYR A 220 5.53 -24.11 0.31
CA TYR A 220 5.66 -25.11 1.36
C TYR A 220 5.51 -26.54 0.81
N LEU A 221 4.49 -26.79 -0.02
CA LEU A 221 4.27 -28.10 -0.65
C LEU A 221 5.42 -28.48 -1.59
N LYS A 222 5.94 -27.52 -2.38
CA LYS A 222 7.11 -27.75 -3.23
C LYS A 222 8.36 -28.10 -2.43
N LYS A 223 8.57 -27.45 -1.27
CA LYS A 223 9.69 -27.77 -0.37
C LYS A 223 9.57 -29.17 0.25
N ASN A 224 8.36 -29.64 0.55
CA ASN A 224 8.17 -30.98 1.14
C ASN A 224 8.12 -32.11 0.11
N ASN A 225 7.74 -31.81 -1.14
CA ASN A 225 7.71 -32.79 -2.24
C ASN A 225 9.04 -32.86 -3.02
N ASP A 226 10.03 -32.01 -2.69
CA ASP A 226 11.38 -32.11 -3.26
C ASP A 226 12.16 -33.22 -2.53
N PRO A 227 12.49 -34.35 -3.20
CA PRO A 227 13.22 -35.45 -2.58
C PRO A 227 14.60 -35.02 -2.05
N ASN A 228 15.21 -33.95 -2.57
CA ASN A 228 16.50 -33.42 -2.07
C ASN A 228 16.36 -32.50 -0.83
N SER A 229 15.16 -32.00 -0.53
CA SER A 229 14.90 -31.15 0.64
C SER A 229 14.98 -31.94 1.94
N ASN A 230 14.52 -33.20 1.94
CA ASN A 230 14.61 -34.10 3.09
C ASN A 230 16.07 -34.48 3.39
N TYR A 231 16.92 -34.67 2.38
CA TYR A 231 18.37 -34.91 2.56
C TYR A 231 19.08 -33.72 3.23
N LEU A 232 18.72 -32.47 2.91
CA LEU A 232 19.32 -31.28 3.53
C LEU A 232 18.88 -31.06 4.99
N VAL A 233 17.68 -31.52 5.37
CA VAL A 233 17.23 -31.51 6.77
C VAL A 233 17.94 -32.58 7.58
N ASP A 234 18.20 -33.75 6.98
CA ASP A 234 18.94 -34.83 7.64
C ASP A 234 20.43 -34.51 7.79
N ILE A 235 21.06 -33.83 6.82
CA ILE A 235 22.46 -33.36 6.93
C ILE A 235 22.62 -32.29 8.03
N LYS A 236 21.62 -31.42 8.24
CA LYS A 236 21.65 -30.43 9.34
C LYS A 236 21.40 -31.03 10.73
N LYS A 237 20.87 -32.25 10.81
CA LYS A 237 20.69 -32.99 12.07
C LYS A 237 21.87 -33.92 12.39
N SER A 238 22.77 -34.17 11.44
CA SER A 238 23.93 -35.05 11.59
C SER A 238 25.28 -34.33 11.73
N SER A 239 25.28 -32.99 11.78
CA SER A 239 26.44 -32.14 12.14
C SER A 239 26.23 -31.44 13.46
#